data_AF-A0A9Q6ZFC2-F1
#
_entry.id   AF-A0A9Q6ZFC2-F1
#
_cell.length_a   1.000
_cell.length_b   1.000
_cell.length_c   1.000
_cell.angle_alpha   90.00
_cell.angle_beta   90.00
_cell.angle_gamma   90.00
#
_symmetry.space_group_name_H-M   'P 1'
#
loop_
_entity.id
_entity.type
_entity.pdbx_description
1 polymer ?
#
loop_
_entity_poly.entity_id
_entity_poly.type
_entity_poly.pdbx_seq_one_letter_code
_entity_poly.pdbx_strand_id
1 'polypeptide(L)'
;MTAQENPTQDLKLYSPNAIRLATFLGGPLIAGYLIRENYLALQEEKKAKQALLLGIVSTVAFFGLLFLVPTTVIDSIPNFIFPLLFTGIVSWIVEVKQGDVLRKHQEENNAFYSMWRAAGLALISAVLLFASVFMFVFVLFNF
;
A
#
# COMPACT_ATOMS: atom_id res chain seq x y z
N MET A 1 -29.95 -23.94 -14.79
CA MET A 1 -29.29 -22.87 -14.05
C MET A 1 -27.80 -23.15 -14.12
N THR A 2 -27.07 -22.48 -15.01
CA THR A 2 -25.61 -22.57 -15.03
C THR A 2 -25.08 -21.94 -13.76
N ALA A 3 -24.26 -22.65 -12.99
CA ALA A 3 -23.56 -22.07 -11.84
C ALA A 3 -22.89 -20.78 -12.31
N GLN A 4 -23.17 -19.65 -11.64
CA GLN A 4 -22.44 -18.42 -11.90
C GLN A 4 -20.96 -18.71 -11.68
N GLU A 5 -20.15 -18.48 -12.72
CA GLU A 5 -18.71 -18.63 -12.64
C GLU A 5 -18.18 -17.63 -11.60
N ASN A 6 -17.57 -18.16 -10.53
CA ASN A 6 -16.87 -17.41 -9.50
C ASN A 6 -15.37 -17.46 -9.84
N PRO A 7 -14.86 -16.53 -10.68
CA PRO A 7 -13.48 -16.57 -11.16
C PRO A 7 -12.46 -16.30 -10.05
N THR A 8 -12.91 -15.97 -8.83
CA THR A 8 -12.04 -15.61 -7.72
C THR A 8 -12.12 -16.56 -6.53
N GLN A 9 -12.85 -17.69 -6.65
CA GLN A 9 -13.14 -18.60 -5.55
C GLN A 9 -11.89 -19.11 -4.83
N ASP A 10 -10.88 -19.49 -5.60
CA ASP A 10 -9.63 -20.05 -5.08
C ASP A 10 -8.53 -18.99 -4.87
N LEU A 11 -8.83 -17.71 -5.12
CA LEU A 11 -7.88 -16.62 -4.94
C LEU A 11 -7.89 -16.13 -3.50
N LYS A 12 -6.71 -15.75 -2.99
CA LYS A 12 -6.60 -14.96 -1.76
C LYS A 12 -6.20 -13.55 -2.10
N LEU A 13 -7.08 -12.61 -1.79
CA LEU A 13 -6.88 -11.18 -2.01
C LEU A 13 -6.71 -10.45 -0.68
N TYR A 14 -6.04 -9.31 -0.70
CA TYR A 14 -6.11 -8.32 0.37
C TYR A 14 -7.35 -7.46 0.17
N SER A 15 -8.18 -7.35 1.21
CA SER A 15 -9.39 -6.53 1.18
C SER A 15 -9.05 -5.03 1.14
N PRO A 16 -9.99 -4.17 0.70
CA PRO A 16 -9.79 -2.72 0.76
C PRO A 16 -9.44 -2.24 2.16
N ASN A 17 -10.06 -2.81 3.20
CA ASN A 17 -9.76 -2.48 4.61
C ASN A 17 -8.35 -2.87 5.02
N ALA A 18 -7.87 -4.05 4.60
CA ALA A 18 -6.51 -4.50 4.89
C ALA A 18 -5.47 -3.59 4.22
N ILE A 19 -5.70 -3.19 2.97
CA ILE A 19 -4.83 -2.26 2.26
C ILE A 19 -4.82 -0.89 2.96
N ARG A 20 -5.99 -0.34 3.31
CA ARG A 20 -6.10 0.94 4.03
C ARG A 20 -5.35 0.93 5.36
N LEU A 21 -5.56 -0.11 6.17
CA LEU A 21 -4.90 -0.25 7.47
C LEU A 21 -3.38 -0.35 7.31
N ALA A 22 -2.91 -1.23 6.42
CA ALA A 22 -1.48 -1.40 6.19
C ALA A 22 -0.84 -0.12 5.64
N THR A 23 -1.53 0.56 4.74
CA THR A 23 -1.09 1.86 4.19
C THR A 23 -0.95 2.88 5.31
N PHE A 24 -1.98 3.06 6.14
CA PHE A 24 -1.95 4.02 7.24
C PHE A 24 -0.78 3.78 8.21
N LEU A 25 -0.44 2.50 8.46
CA LEU A 25 0.64 2.11 9.36
C LEU A 25 2.04 2.15 8.72
N GLY A 26 2.17 1.83 7.43
CA GLY A 26 3.46 1.57 6.77
C GLY A 26 3.76 2.42 5.53
N GLY A 27 2.82 3.26 5.10
CA GLY A 27 2.98 4.20 4.00
C GLY A 27 2.72 3.66 2.58
N PRO A 28 3.06 4.45 1.55
CA PRO A 28 2.78 4.12 0.14
C PRO A 28 3.49 2.86 -0.39
N LEU A 29 4.65 2.48 0.17
CA LEU A 29 5.40 1.31 -0.27
C LEU A 29 4.61 0.02 -0.03
N ILE A 30 4.11 -0.17 1.19
CA ILE A 30 3.30 -1.34 1.53
C ILE A 30 1.97 -1.33 0.75
N ALA A 31 1.38 -0.17 0.50
CA ALA A 31 0.21 -0.05 -0.36
C ALA A 31 0.48 -0.62 -1.76
N GLY A 32 1.56 -0.18 -2.41
CA GLY A 32 1.96 -0.66 -3.73
C GLY A 32 2.23 -2.17 -3.75
N TYR A 33 2.85 -2.71 -2.69
CA TYR A 33 3.08 -4.14 -2.54
C TYR A 33 1.77 -4.94 -2.41
N LEU A 34 0.84 -4.55 -1.53
CA LEU A 34 -0.42 -5.28 -1.34
C LEU A 34 -1.33 -5.21 -2.58
N ILE A 35 -1.38 -4.05 -3.25
CA ILE A 35 -2.11 -3.89 -4.52
C ILE A 35 -1.48 -4.77 -5.62
N ARG A 36 -0.15 -4.86 -5.65
CA ARG A 36 0.58 -5.77 -6.54
C ARG A 36 0.19 -7.23 -6.30
N GLU A 37 0.15 -7.69 -5.05
CA GLU A 37 -0.22 -9.08 -4.73
C GLU A 37 -1.64 -9.41 -5.21
N ASN A 38 -2.59 -8.47 -5.06
CA ASN A 38 -3.92 -8.63 -5.64
C ASN A 38 -3.88 -8.77 -7.17
N TYR A 39 -3.13 -7.92 -7.86
CA TYR A 39 -3.00 -8.02 -9.32
C TYR A 39 -2.34 -9.32 -9.77
N LEU A 40 -1.36 -9.83 -9.04
CA LEU A 40 -0.74 -11.12 -9.35
C LEU A 40 -1.73 -12.27 -9.19
N ALA A 41 -2.52 -12.27 -8.11
CA ALA A 41 -3.58 -13.26 -7.93
C ALA A 41 -4.63 -13.20 -9.05
N LEU A 42 -4.88 -12.01 -9.59
CA LEU A 42 -5.79 -11.77 -10.73
C LEU A 42 -5.11 -11.97 -12.10
N GLN A 43 -3.87 -12.48 -12.15
CA GLN A 43 -3.08 -12.69 -13.38
C GLN A 43 -2.82 -11.42 -14.20
N GLU A 44 -2.84 -10.23 -13.56
CA GLU A 44 -2.60 -8.93 -14.19
C GLU A 44 -1.16 -8.42 -13.97
N GLU A 45 -0.16 -9.20 -14.39
CA GLU A 45 1.29 -8.96 -14.22
C GLU A 45 1.77 -7.54 -14.53
N LYS A 46 1.26 -6.94 -15.61
CA LYS A 46 1.64 -5.57 -16.01
C LYS A 46 1.19 -4.54 -14.96
N LYS A 47 -0.04 -4.66 -14.46
CA LYS A 47 -0.59 -3.77 -13.43
C LYS A 47 0.05 -4.03 -12.07
N ALA A 48 0.39 -5.30 -11.77
CA ALA A 48 1.18 -5.67 -10.60
C ALA A 48 2.52 -4.94 -10.53
N LYS A 49 3.29 -4.92 -11.64
CA LYS A 49 4.56 -4.17 -11.73
C LYS A 49 4.35 -2.66 -11.57
N GLN A 50 3.31 -2.12 -12.21
CA GLN A 50 2.97 -0.69 -12.10
C GLN A 50 2.60 -0.30 -10.67
N ALA A 51 1.83 -1.12 -9.95
CA ALA A 51 1.43 -0.85 -8.57
C ALA A 51 2.63 -0.75 -7.63
N LEU A 52 3.57 -1.71 -7.72
CA LEU A 52 4.79 -1.68 -6.92
C LEU A 52 5.68 -0.49 -7.28
N LEU A 53 5.87 -0.21 -8.59
CA LEU A 53 6.65 0.93 -9.03
C LEU A 53 6.06 2.26 -8.51
N LEU A 54 4.74 2.44 -8.60
CA LEU A 54 4.06 3.61 -8.07
C LEU A 54 4.22 3.73 -6.55
N GLY A 55 4.15 2.63 -5.80
CA GLY A 55 4.43 2.62 -4.36
C GLY A 55 5.84 3.09 -4.03
N ILE A 56 6.85 2.54 -4.71
CA ILE A 56 8.26 2.92 -4.53
C ILE A 56 8.47 4.40 -4.89
N VAL A 57 8.02 4.83 -6.07
CA VAL A 57 8.18 6.21 -6.55
C VAL A 57 7.47 7.19 -5.61
N SER A 58 6.26 6.87 -5.15
CA SER A 58 5.51 7.73 -4.22
C SER A 58 6.22 7.84 -2.88
N THR A 59 6.81 6.75 -2.38
CA THR A 59 7.60 6.77 -1.14
C THR A 59 8.86 7.61 -1.29
N VAL A 60 9.63 7.42 -2.37
CA VAL A 60 10.84 8.23 -2.63
C VAL A 60 10.48 9.71 -2.80
N ALA A 61 9.42 10.01 -3.55
CA ALA A 61 8.94 11.38 -3.74
C ALA A 61 8.48 12.02 -2.42
N PHE A 62 7.74 11.28 -1.60
CA PHE A 62 7.28 11.75 -0.29
C PHE A 62 8.45 12.13 0.62
N PHE A 63 9.41 11.22 0.81
CA PHE A 63 10.59 11.52 1.65
C PHE A 63 11.48 12.59 1.01
N GLY A 64 11.67 12.57 -0.30
CA GLY A 64 12.42 13.61 -1.01
C GLY A 64 11.82 15.00 -0.82
N LEU A 65 10.49 15.13 -0.88
CA LEU A 65 9.79 16.38 -0.58
C LEU A 65 9.97 16.78 0.89
N LEU A 66 9.88 15.84 1.84
CA LEU A 66 10.12 16.14 3.26
C LEU A 66 11.52 16.72 3.51
N PHE A 67 12.56 16.28 2.79
CA PHE A 67 13.91 16.83 2.90
C PHE A 67 14.06 18.22 2.24
N LEU A 68 13.22 18.56 1.26
CA LEU A 68 13.28 19.84 0.55
C LEU A 68 12.47 20.95 1.23
N VAL A 69 11.43 20.58 1.98
CA VAL A 69 10.54 21.55 2.65
C VAL A 69 11.20 22.04 3.95
N PRO A 70 11.19 23.36 4.23
CA PRO A 70 11.71 23.89 5.49
C PRO A 70 11.04 23.28 6.71
N THR A 71 11.82 22.96 7.74
CA THR A 71 11.32 22.32 8.97
C THR A 71 10.23 23.13 9.65
N THR A 72 10.30 24.47 9.61
CA THR A 72 9.26 25.36 10.17
C THR A 72 7.86 25.12 9.59
N VAL A 73 7.78 24.75 8.31
CA VAL A 73 6.52 24.42 7.64
C VAL A 73 6.05 23.03 8.06
N ILE A 74 6.96 22.04 8.10
CA ILE A 74 6.65 20.67 8.50
C ILE A 74 6.16 20.60 9.94
N ASP A 75 6.82 21.31 10.85
CA ASP A 75 6.49 21.34 12.28
C ASP A 75 5.10 21.93 12.56
N SER A 76 4.57 22.72 11.62
CA SER A 76 3.22 23.29 11.69
C SER A 76 2.13 22.30 11.26
N ILE A 77 2.49 21.18 10.62
CA ILE A 77 1.56 20.17 10.12
C ILE A 77 1.46 19.02 11.14
N PRO A 78 0.26 18.69 11.65
CA PRO A 78 0.10 17.54 12.52
C PRO A 78 0.52 16.23 11.85
N ASN A 79 1.29 15.40 12.55
CA ASN A 79 1.90 14.18 11.99
C ASN A 79 0.91 13.19 11.36
N PHE A 80 -0.35 13.17 11.80
CA PHE A 80 -1.38 12.27 11.26
C PHE A 80 -1.91 12.70 9.87
N ILE A 81 -1.64 13.93 9.43
CA ILE A 81 -2.10 14.44 8.13
C ILE A 81 -1.46 13.65 6.98
N PHE A 82 -0.17 13.33 7.06
CA PHE A 82 0.50 12.56 6.01
C PHE A 82 -0.08 11.13 5.89
N PRO A 83 -0.24 10.35 6.98
CA PRO A 83 -0.95 9.08 6.95
C PRO A 83 -2.35 9.14 6.36
N LEU A 84 -3.14 10.16 6.72
CA LEU A 84 -4.47 10.31 6.16
C LEU A 84 -4.43 10.62 4.66
N LEU A 85 -3.52 11.50 4.23
CA LEU A 85 -3.38 11.90 2.83
C LEU A 85 -3.08 10.70 1.93
N PHE A 86 -2.00 9.96 2.20
CA PHE A 86 -1.65 8.83 1.34
C PHE A 86 -2.65 7.68 1.48
N THR A 87 -3.27 7.48 2.65
CA THR A 87 -4.32 6.46 2.83
C THR A 87 -5.57 6.81 2.04
N GLY A 88 -5.97 8.08 2.01
CA GLY A 88 -7.08 8.56 1.22
C GLY A 88 -6.85 8.36 -0.27
N ILE A 89 -5.68 8.73 -0.77
CA ILE A 89 -5.28 8.52 -2.17
C ILE A 89 -5.30 7.02 -2.52
N VAL A 90 -4.70 6.18 -1.70
CA VAL A 90 -4.67 4.72 -1.92
C VAL A 90 -6.09 4.14 -1.87
N SER A 91 -6.94 4.58 -0.94
CA SER A 91 -8.34 4.13 -0.86
C SER A 91 -9.07 4.41 -2.16
N TRP A 92 -8.90 5.60 -2.71
CA TRP A 92 -9.49 5.98 -4.00
C TRP A 92 -8.93 5.14 -5.16
N ILE A 93 -7.61 4.94 -5.21
CA ILE A 93 -6.97 4.09 -6.24
C ILE A 93 -7.51 2.65 -6.19
N VAL A 94 -7.59 2.06 -5.00
CA VAL A 94 -8.09 0.69 -4.81
C VAL A 94 -9.55 0.59 -5.24
N GLU A 95 -10.40 1.54 -4.85
CA GLU A 95 -11.80 1.54 -5.26
C GLU A 95 -11.94 1.61 -6.79
N VAL A 96 -11.25 2.55 -7.43
CA VAL A 96 -11.32 2.75 -8.89
C VAL A 96 -10.74 1.56 -9.68
N LYS A 97 -9.71 0.90 -9.16
CA LYS A 97 -8.96 -0.11 -9.91
C LYS A 97 -9.31 -1.56 -9.58
N GLN A 98 -9.69 -1.83 -8.33
CA GLN A 98 -9.95 -3.18 -7.82
C GLN A 98 -11.31 -3.28 -7.09
N GLY A 99 -12.06 -2.19 -6.94
CA GLY A 99 -13.31 -2.16 -6.16
C GLY A 99 -14.33 -3.19 -6.63
N ASP A 100 -14.60 -3.28 -7.93
CA ASP A 100 -15.62 -4.20 -8.46
C ASP A 100 -15.26 -5.67 -8.24
N VAL A 101 -14.00 -6.06 -8.49
CA VAL A 101 -13.56 -7.45 -8.29
C VAL A 101 -13.50 -7.81 -6.81
N LEU A 102 -13.07 -6.90 -5.93
CA LEU A 102 -13.02 -7.14 -4.49
C LEU A 102 -14.43 -7.21 -3.88
N ARG A 103 -15.38 -6.40 -4.37
CA ARG A 103 -16.78 -6.44 -3.95
C ARG A 103 -17.45 -7.74 -4.35
N LYS A 104 -17.28 -8.17 -5.61
CA LYS A 104 -17.77 -9.46 -6.09
C LYS A 104 -17.18 -10.63 -5.29
N HIS A 105 -15.87 -10.62 -5.04
CA HIS A 105 -15.20 -11.61 -4.22
C HIS A 105 -15.80 -11.69 -2.80
N GLN A 106 -16.17 -10.54 -2.22
CA GLN A 106 -16.83 -10.48 -0.91
C GLN A 106 -18.29 -10.97 -0.97
N GLU A 107 -19.06 -10.59 -1.99
CA GLU A 107 -20.45 -11.03 -2.20
C GLU A 107 -20.57 -12.54 -2.38
N GLU A 108 -19.56 -13.15 -3.02
CA GLU A 108 -19.43 -14.60 -3.18
C GLU A 108 -18.90 -15.31 -1.91
N ASN A 109 -18.69 -14.59 -0.81
CA ASN A 109 -18.13 -15.08 0.46
C ASN A 109 -16.75 -15.74 0.34
N ASN A 110 -15.95 -15.31 -0.65
CA ASN A 110 -14.59 -15.80 -0.81
C ASN A 110 -13.66 -15.19 0.27
N ALA A 111 -12.59 -15.91 0.60
CA ALA A 111 -11.74 -15.59 1.74
C ALA A 111 -10.63 -14.57 1.40
N PHE A 112 -10.62 -13.44 2.11
CA PHE A 112 -9.49 -12.51 2.10
C PHE A 112 -8.35 -12.94 3.03
N TYR A 113 -7.15 -12.43 2.77
CA TYR A 113 -6.08 -12.42 3.77
C TYR A 113 -6.50 -11.65 5.03
N SER A 114 -6.02 -12.10 6.18
CA SER A 114 -6.31 -11.48 7.47
C SER A 114 -5.71 -10.07 7.58
N MET A 115 -6.40 -9.19 8.31
CA MET A 115 -5.89 -7.83 8.57
C MET A 115 -4.57 -7.86 9.37
N TRP A 116 -4.38 -8.84 10.26
CA TRP A 116 -3.14 -9.03 11.01
C TRP A 116 -1.94 -9.31 10.11
N ARG A 117 -2.13 -10.08 9.03
CA ARG A 117 -1.07 -10.28 8.03
C ARG A 117 -0.69 -8.96 7.38
N ALA A 118 -1.68 -8.16 6.98
CA ALA A 118 -1.43 -6.86 6.36
C ALA A 118 -0.73 -5.88 7.34
N ALA A 119 -1.13 -5.86 8.61
CA ALA A 119 -0.46 -5.07 9.65
C ALA A 119 0.98 -5.54 9.90
N GLY A 120 1.23 -6.85 9.95
CA GLY A 120 2.58 -7.41 10.08
C GLY A 120 3.49 -7.03 8.90
N LEU A 121 2.97 -7.07 7.68
CA LEU A 121 3.71 -6.62 6.49
C LEU A 121 3.96 -5.10 6.51
N ALA A 122 3.01 -4.30 7.02
CA ALA A 122 3.22 -2.87 7.21
C ALA A 122 4.36 -2.58 8.20
N LEU A 123 4.45 -3.35 9.29
CA LEU A 123 5.56 -3.25 10.23
C LEU A 123 6.90 -3.60 9.56
N ILE A 124 6.96 -4.67 8.77
CA ILE A 124 8.17 -5.02 8.00
C ILE A 124 8.56 -3.89 7.03
N SER A 125 7.59 -3.33 6.32
CA SER A 125 7.82 -2.17 5.44
C SER A 125 8.38 -0.97 6.20
N ALA A 126 7.83 -0.66 7.37
CA ALA A 126 8.30 0.42 8.21
C ALA A 126 9.76 0.20 8.67
N VAL A 127 10.12 -1.02 9.07
CA VAL A 127 11.50 -1.38 9.45
C VAL A 127 12.45 -1.23 8.26
N LEU A 128 12.07 -1.70 7.07
CA LEU A 128 12.88 -1.55 5.86
C LEU A 128 13.09 -0.08 5.48
N LEU A 129 12.05 0.75 5.59
CA LEU A 129 12.14 2.18 5.33
C LEU A 129 13.02 2.89 6.36
N PHE A 130 12.84 2.58 7.64
CA PHE A 130 13.68 3.13 8.70
C PHE A 130 15.15 2.77 8.48
N ALA A 131 15.46 1.51 8.19
CA ALA A 131 16.82 1.07 7.90
C ALA A 131 17.42 1.77 6.68
N SER A 132 16.62 1.98 5.62
CA SER A 132 17.05 2.67 4.40
C SER A 132 17.37 4.14 4.66
N VAL A 133 16.51 4.84 5.40
CA VAL A 133 16.73 6.25 5.77
C VAL A 133 17.92 6.38 6.71
N PHE A 134 18.02 5.51 7.73
CA PHE A 134 19.15 5.50 8.66
C PHE A 134 20.47 5.28 7.93
N MET A 135 20.54 4.31 7.02
CA MET A 135 21.74 4.04 6.22
C MET A 135 22.12 5.25 5.35
N PHE A 136 21.14 5.89 4.69
CA PHE A 136 21.38 7.08 3.88
C PHE A 136 21.96 8.24 4.71
N VAL A 137 21.35 8.53 5.87
CA VAL A 137 21.82 9.57 6.80
C VAL A 137 23.21 9.22 7.34
N PHE A 138 23.44 7.98 7.76
CA PHE A 138 24.73 7.53 8.26
C PHE A 138 25.85 7.76 7.23
N VAL A 139 25.62 7.40 5.97
CA VAL A 139 26.59 7.63 4.89
C VAL A 139 26.81 9.13 4.64
N LEU A 140 25.75 9.93 4.64
CA LEU A 140 25.84 11.38 4.38
C LEU A 140 26.67 12.13 5.44
N PHE A 141 26.58 11.73 6.72
CA PHE A 141 27.23 12.44 7.84
C PHE A 141 28.58 11.85 8.27
N ASN A 142 28.98 10.68 7.76
CA ASN A 142 30.25 10.02 8.09
C ASN A 142 31.22 9.95 6.89
N PHE A 143 30.98 10.74 5.84
CA PHE A 143 31.91 11.07 4.76
C PHE A 143 32.28 12.56 4.86
#